data_AF-A0A3E4QWS4-F1
#
_entry.id   AF-A0A3E4QWS4-F1
#
_cell.length_a   1.000
_cell.length_b   1.000
_cell.length_c   1.000
_cell.angle_alpha   90.00
_cell.angle_beta   90.00
_cell.angle_gamma   90.00
#
_symmetry.space_group_name_H-M   'P 1'
#
loop_
_entity.id
_entity.type
_entity.pdbx_description
1 polymer ?
#
loop_
_entity_poly.entity_id
_entity_poly.type
_entity_poly.pdbx_seq_one_letter_code
_entity_poly.pdbx_strand_id
1 'polypeptide(L)'
;MHDKERAHNGAIADKGCASEAYKADVGDPAYLEAMKMVNNLSSWLKRHLRRFTGVDPANLQSYLDWFVYLFRALQAQDRWPKAARAVRHLIMADATYRT
;
A
#
# COMPACT_ATOMS: atom_id res chain seq x y z
N MET A 1 2.81 -19.95 -7.25
CA MET A 1 2.36 -19.66 -5.86
C MET A 1 1.17 -18.74 -5.89
N HIS A 2 0.07 -19.08 -5.20
CA HIS A 2 -1.11 -18.23 -5.03
C HIS A 2 -1.79 -18.51 -3.68
N ASP A 3 -2.57 -17.55 -3.18
CA ASP A 3 -3.22 -17.53 -1.86
C ASP A 3 -4.53 -18.35 -1.78
N LYS A 4 -4.71 -19.30 -2.70
CA LYS A 4 -5.97 -20.04 -2.98
C LYS A 4 -7.10 -19.21 -3.60
N GLU A 5 -6.92 -17.91 -3.81
CA GLU A 5 -7.88 -17.14 -4.62
C GLU A 5 -7.82 -17.60 -6.08
N ARG A 6 -8.99 -17.67 -6.73
CA ARG A 6 -9.13 -18.21 -8.10
C ARG A 6 -8.80 -17.19 -9.19
N ALA A 7 -8.37 -15.99 -8.82
CA ALA A 7 -8.16 -14.86 -9.73
C ALA A 7 -7.15 -15.13 -10.85
N HIS A 8 -6.23 -16.08 -10.65
CA HIS A 8 -5.13 -16.35 -11.58
C HIS A 8 -5.25 -17.68 -12.33
N ASN A 9 -6.33 -18.43 -12.13
CA ASN A 9 -6.48 -19.78 -12.69
C ASN A 9 -6.43 -19.79 -14.23
N GLY A 10 -7.07 -18.81 -14.89
CA GLY A 10 -7.02 -18.68 -16.34
C GLY A 10 -5.61 -18.44 -16.87
N ALA A 11 -4.84 -17.57 -16.21
CA ALA A 11 -3.46 -17.26 -16.59
C ALA A 11 -2.50 -18.43 -16.35
N ILE A 12 -2.72 -19.22 -15.28
CA ILE A 12 -1.93 -20.43 -14.99
C ILE A 12 -2.18 -21.50 -16.05
N ALA A 13 -3.44 -21.71 -16.43
CA ALA A 13 -3.82 -22.67 -17.46
C ALA A 13 -3.28 -22.29 -18.85
N ASP A 14 -3.47 -21.04 -19.28
CA ASP A 14 -2.99 -20.53 -20.58
C ASP A 14 -1.46 -20.66 -20.73
N LYS A 15 -0.71 -20.49 -19.64
CA LYS A 15 0.75 -20.54 -19.65
C LYS A 15 1.33 -21.89 -19.22
N GLY A 16 0.49 -22.89 -18.96
CA GLY A 16 0.93 -24.23 -18.53
C GLY A 16 1.81 -24.22 -17.27
N CYS A 17 1.60 -23.27 -16.37
CA CYS A 17 2.44 -23.10 -15.18
C CYS A 17 2.05 -24.08 -14.07
N ALA A 18 3.04 -24.50 -13.26
CA ALA A 18 2.77 -25.28 -12.06
C ALA A 18 2.05 -24.42 -11.00
N SER A 19 0.96 -24.96 -10.45
CA SER A 19 0.16 -24.27 -9.44
C SER A 19 0.48 -24.77 -8.04
N GLU A 20 1.18 -23.96 -7.27
CA GLU A 20 1.37 -24.18 -5.83
C GLU A 20 0.49 -23.22 -5.04
N ALA A 21 -0.36 -23.77 -4.18
CA ALA A 21 -1.27 -23.01 -3.35
C ALA A 21 -0.72 -22.86 -1.93
N TYR A 22 -0.56 -21.63 -1.45
CA TYR A 22 -0.07 -21.35 -0.10
C TYR A 22 -1.08 -20.46 0.61
N LYS A 23 -1.74 -20.95 1.66
CA LYS A 23 -2.67 -20.15 2.46
C LYS A 23 -1.98 -19.76 3.75
N ALA A 24 -2.11 -18.50 4.14
CA ALA A 24 -1.77 -18.06 5.49
C ALA A 24 -2.52 -18.93 6.52
N ASP A 25 -1.79 -19.76 7.24
CA ASP A 25 -2.37 -20.66 8.24
C ASP A 25 -1.96 -20.22 9.64
N VAL A 26 -2.87 -19.53 10.31
CA VAL A 26 -2.66 -19.05 11.68
C VAL A 26 -2.63 -20.17 12.72
N GLY A 27 -2.95 -21.41 12.35
CA GLY A 27 -2.84 -22.60 13.19
C GLY A 27 -1.53 -23.37 13.02
N ASP A 28 -0.74 -23.12 11.97
CA ASP A 28 0.53 -23.80 11.71
C ASP A 28 1.69 -23.15 12.49
N PRO A 29 2.35 -23.87 13.41
CA PRO A 29 3.49 -23.35 14.16
C PRO A 29 4.66 -22.91 13.28
N ALA A 30 4.91 -23.61 12.16
CA ALA A 30 6.02 -23.29 11.26
C ALA A 30 5.74 -21.97 10.51
N TYR A 31 4.51 -21.79 10.02
CA TYR A 31 4.05 -20.53 9.45
C TYR A 31 4.11 -19.37 10.46
N LEU A 32 3.66 -19.58 11.70
CA LEU A 32 3.70 -18.53 12.73
C LEU A 32 5.13 -18.11 13.08
N GLU A 33 6.07 -19.05 13.19
CA GLU A 33 7.48 -18.73 13.42
C GLU A 33 8.10 -17.99 12.22
N ALA A 34 7.79 -18.40 10.99
CA ALA A 34 8.23 -17.67 9.79
C ALA A 34 7.68 -16.23 9.74
N MET A 35 6.45 -16.01 10.21
CA MET A 35 5.80 -14.69 10.21
C MET A 35 6.15 -13.82 11.42
N LYS A 36 6.83 -14.36 12.43
CA LYS A 36 7.12 -13.68 13.70
C LYS A 36 7.88 -12.36 13.53
N MET A 37 8.86 -12.34 12.62
CA MET A 37 9.62 -11.13 12.31
C MET A 37 8.74 -10.05 11.68
N VAL A 38 7.87 -10.42 10.73
CA VAL A 38 6.94 -9.50 10.05
C VAL A 38 5.90 -8.96 11.01
N ASN A 39 5.37 -9.81 11.89
CA ASN A 39 4.39 -9.44 12.92
C ASN A 39 5.01 -8.49 13.97
N ASN A 40 6.25 -8.74 14.38
CA ASN A 40 6.99 -7.86 15.27
C ASN A 40 7.28 -6.50 14.62
N LEU A 41 7.70 -6.48 13.36
CA LEU A 41 7.92 -5.24 12.62
C LEU A 41 6.63 -4.42 12.46
N SER A 42 5.52 -5.07 12.09
CA SER A 42 4.22 -4.41 11.97
C SER A 42 3.73 -3.83 13.29
N SER A 43 3.94 -4.56 14.39
CA SER A 43 3.59 -4.08 15.73
C SER A 43 4.48 -2.92 16.17
N TRP A 44 5.78 -2.99 15.86
CA TRP A 44 6.71 -1.89 16.09
C TRP A 44 6.32 -0.65 15.31
N LEU A 45 6.03 -0.77 14.00
CA LEU A 45 5.59 0.32 13.14
C LEU A 45 4.31 0.97 13.68
N LYS A 46 3.28 0.18 14.01
CA LYS A 46 2.02 0.70 14.60
C LYS A 46 2.27 1.49 15.88
N ARG A 47 3.14 0.99 16.76
CA ARG A 47 3.51 1.67 18.01
C ARG A 47 4.34 2.94 17.77
N HIS A 48 5.27 2.89 16.82
CA HIS A 48 6.17 4.01 16.51
C HIS A 48 5.41 5.15 15.84
N LEU A 49 4.58 4.84 14.84
CA LEU A 49 3.75 5.80 14.13
C LEU A 49 2.82 6.52 15.13
N ARG A 50 2.09 5.76 15.96
CA ARG A 50 1.22 6.37 16.97
C ARG A 50 1.99 7.24 17.98
N ARG A 51 3.17 6.82 18.44
CA ARG A 51 3.93 7.51 19.49
C ARG A 51 4.68 8.75 19.01
N PHE A 52 5.31 8.70 17.84
CA PHE A 52 6.17 9.79 17.36
C PHE A 52 5.46 10.80 16.49
N THR A 53 4.46 10.37 15.73
CA THR A 53 3.80 11.24 14.75
C THR A 53 2.43 11.73 15.20
N GLY A 54 1.89 11.19 16.31
CA GLY A 54 0.51 11.44 16.74
C GLY A 54 -0.52 10.97 15.70
N VAL A 55 -0.09 10.19 14.71
CA VAL A 55 -0.93 9.72 13.61
C VAL A 55 -1.81 8.60 14.13
N ASP A 56 -3.12 8.82 14.04
CA ASP A 56 -4.10 7.76 14.17
C ASP A 56 -3.91 6.76 13.00
N PRO A 57 -3.70 5.47 13.27
CA PRO A 57 -3.63 4.44 12.23
C PRO A 57 -4.83 4.45 11.27
N ALA A 58 -6.02 4.88 11.73
CA ALA A 58 -7.20 5.02 10.87
C ALA A 58 -6.99 6.05 9.74
N ASN A 59 -6.12 7.04 9.97
CA ASN A 59 -5.80 8.11 9.03
C ASN A 59 -4.49 7.85 8.27
N LEU A 60 -3.83 6.70 8.48
CA LEU A 60 -2.51 6.42 7.91
C LEU A 60 -2.52 6.55 6.38
N GLN A 61 -3.56 6.05 5.72
CA GLN A 61 -3.70 6.17 4.27
C GLN A 61 -3.77 7.65 3.84
N SER A 62 -4.58 8.47 4.50
CA SER A 62 -4.70 9.91 4.22
C SER A 62 -3.38 10.66 4.42
N TYR A 63 -2.57 10.28 5.43
CA TYR A 63 -1.23 10.83 5.61
C TYR A 63 -0.29 10.42 4.49
N LEU A 64 -0.30 9.15 4.07
CA LEU A 64 0.52 8.67 2.96
C LEU A 64 0.15 9.37 1.64
N ASP A 65 -1.15 9.53 1.38
CA ASP A 65 -1.65 10.26 0.21
C ASP A 65 -1.18 11.73 0.23
N TRP A 66 -1.20 12.36 1.40
CA TRP A 66 -0.66 13.71 1.59
C TRP A 66 0.85 13.81 1.33
N PHE A 67 1.64 12.83 1.79
CA PHE A 67 3.07 12.78 1.48
C PHE A 67 3.32 12.63 -0.02
N VAL A 68 2.56 11.76 -0.71
CA VAL A 68 2.67 11.60 -2.17
C VAL A 68 2.35 12.92 -2.88
N TYR A 69 1.33 13.66 -2.43
CA TYR A 69 1.06 15.01 -2.94
C TYR A 69 2.26 15.93 -2.76
N LEU A 70 2.81 16.03 -1.54
CA LEU A 70 3.94 16.91 -1.25
C LEU A 70 5.14 16.59 -2.14
N PHE A 71 5.45 15.31 -2.37
CA PHE A 71 6.51 14.88 -3.28
C PHE A 71 6.23 15.28 -4.73
N ARG A 72 5.01 15.07 -5.23
CA ARG A 72 4.63 15.49 -6.59
C ARG A 72 4.70 17.01 -6.77
N ALA A 73 4.24 17.76 -5.78
CA ALA A 73 4.33 19.21 -5.78
C ALA A 73 5.81 19.66 -5.75
N LEU A 74 6.66 19.02 -4.96
CA LEU A 74 8.09 19.32 -4.90
C LEU A 74 8.78 19.03 -6.24
N GLN A 75 8.52 17.87 -6.87
CA GLN A 75 9.06 17.55 -8.20
C GLN A 75 8.64 18.56 -9.28
N ALA A 76 7.45 19.14 -9.16
CA ALA A 76 6.95 20.12 -10.11
C ALA A 76 7.44 21.56 -9.82
N GLN A 77 8.30 21.77 -8.83
CA GLN A 77 8.68 23.11 -8.36
C GLN A 77 9.37 23.97 -9.42
N ASP A 78 10.22 23.35 -10.25
CA ASP A 78 10.98 24.06 -11.28
C ASP A 78 10.12 24.35 -12.51
N ARG A 79 8.98 23.65 -12.63
CA ARG A 79 8.07 23.77 -13.76
C ARG A 79 6.91 24.74 -13.48
N TRP A 80 6.48 24.87 -12.24
CA TRP A 80 5.29 25.63 -11.88
C TRP A 80 5.41 26.41 -10.56
N PRO A 81 4.91 27.66 -10.53
CA PRO A 81 4.79 28.44 -9.29
C PRO A 81 3.97 27.71 -8.22
N LYS A 82 4.24 27.99 -6.94
CA LYS A 82 3.64 27.28 -5.79
C LYS A 82 2.10 27.25 -5.81
N ALA A 83 1.45 28.36 -6.15
CA ALA A 83 -0.01 28.44 -6.24
C ALA A 83 -0.59 27.54 -7.35
N ALA A 84 0.05 27.50 -8.52
CA ALA A 84 -0.37 26.67 -9.65
C ALA A 84 -0.25 25.18 -9.35
N ARG A 85 0.76 24.76 -8.56
CA ARG A 85 0.93 23.36 -8.13
C ARG A 85 -0.23 22.88 -7.24
N ALA A 86 -0.64 23.71 -6.29
CA ALA A 86 -1.75 23.40 -5.38
C ALA A 86 -3.08 23.28 -6.14
N VAL A 87 -3.39 24.24 -7.01
CA VAL A 87 -4.61 24.23 -7.83
C VAL A 87 -4.65 23.01 -8.76
N ARG A 88 -3.53 22.69 -9.42
CA ARG A 88 -3.47 21.53 -10.32
C ARG A 88 -3.69 20.21 -9.58
N HIS A 89 -3.20 20.07 -8.35
CA HIS A 89 -3.48 18.89 -7.55
C HIS A 89 -4.94 18.79 -7.13
N LEU A 90 -5.56 19.90 -6.70
CA LEU A 90 -6.99 19.93 -6.35
C LEU A 90 -7.86 19.53 -7.56
N ILE A 91 -7.57 20.08 -8.74
CA ILE A 91 -8.30 19.75 -9.98
C ILE A 91 -8.07 18.29 -10.39
N MET A 92 -6.84 17.77 -10.25
CA MET A 92 -6.54 16.37 -10.58
C MET A 92 -7.08 15.37 -9.55
N ALA A 93 -7.27 15.78 -8.29
CA ALA A 93 -7.92 14.96 -7.27
C ALA A 93 -9.43 14.83 -7.51
N ASP A 94 -10.07 15.89 -8.04
CA ASP A 94 -11.49 15.90 -8.41
C ASP A 94 -11.76 15.25 -9.78
N ALA A 95 -10.71 15.08 -10.59
CA ALA A 95 -10.76 14.33 -11.84
C ALA A 95 -10.81 12.82 -11.56
N THR A 96 -11.93 12.36 -11.01
CA THR A 96 -12.25 10.93 -10.98
C THR A 96 -12.43 10.44 -12.42
N TYR A 97 -11.82 9.29 -12.71
CA TYR A 97 -11.96 8.61 -13.99
C TYR A 97 -13.45 8.32 -14.20
N ARG A 98 -14.08 8.94 -15.21
CA ARG A 98 -15.42 8.55 -15.65
C ARG A 98 -15.30 7.14 -16.22
N THR A 99 -15.81 6.15 -15.49
CA THR A 99 -16.13 4.82 -16.02
C THR A 99 -17.28 4.89 -16.99
#